data_AF-A0A921LVF3-F1
#
_entry.id   AF-A0A921LVF3-F1
#
_cell.length_a   1.000
_cell.length_b   1.000
_cell.length_c   1.000
_cell.angle_alpha   90.00
_cell.angle_beta   90.00
_cell.angle_gamma   90.00
#
_symmetry.space_group_name_H-M   'P 1'
#
loop_
_entity.id
_entity.type
_entity.pdbx_description
1 polymer ?
#
loop_
_entity_poly.entity_id
_entity_poly.type
_entity_poly.pdbx_seq_one_letter_code
_entity_poly.pdbx_strand_id
1 'polypeptide(L)'
;MPSVNDAAKAALNVTGGVAKNVVALTDKGPLGGFKKFISRGSMIDMAVGVVMGSAVTTVVNSIVDNLISPLIGMIGGVPDMSGVLTITFNNSTISFGAILNAIINFLLIGVAVYFCVILPINKLRDLSAAALAEEEAEEAAAAGPTTEEQTLAVLQEIRDELKRTNTAQA
;
A
#
# COMPACT_ATOMS: atom_id res chain seq x y z
N MET A 1 0.12 -10.91 -64.25
CA MET A 1 0.99 -9.87 -63.65
C MET A 1 0.14 -9.07 -62.68
N PRO A 2 0.49 -8.97 -61.39
CA PRO A 2 -0.26 -8.12 -60.46
C PRO A 2 -0.19 -6.67 -60.96
N SER A 3 -1.33 -5.99 -61.03
CA SER A 3 -1.42 -4.66 -61.63
C SER A 3 -0.67 -3.65 -60.75
N VAL A 4 -0.06 -2.64 -61.37
CA VAL A 4 0.63 -1.53 -60.68
C VAL A 4 -0.32 -0.81 -59.70
N ASN A 5 -1.63 -0.86 -59.95
CA ASN A 5 -2.66 -0.27 -59.11
C ASN A 5 -2.92 -1.05 -57.82
N ASP A 6 -2.76 -2.37 -57.82
CA ASP A 6 -2.92 -3.19 -56.61
C ASP A 6 -1.76 -2.99 -55.63
N ALA A 7 -0.53 -2.86 -56.16
CA ALA A 7 0.65 -2.52 -55.37
C ALA A 7 0.54 -1.11 -54.76
N ALA A 8 0.05 -0.13 -55.53
CA ALA A 8 -0.19 1.23 -55.05
C ALA A 8 -1.25 1.28 -53.93
N LYS A 9 -2.33 0.49 -54.06
CA LYS A 9 -3.41 0.41 -53.05
C LYS A 9 -2.94 -0.28 -51.77
N ALA A 10 -2.10 -1.31 -51.87
CA ALA A 10 -1.49 -1.97 -50.72
C ALA A 10 -0.54 -1.03 -49.97
N ALA A 11 0.32 -0.29 -50.69
CA ALA A 11 1.24 0.67 -50.09
C ALA A 11 0.52 1.83 -49.38
N LEU A 12 -0.60 2.32 -49.96
CA LEU A 12 -1.42 3.37 -49.35
C LEU A 12 -2.14 2.88 -48.07
N ASN A 13 -2.63 1.65 -48.06
CA ASN A 13 -3.31 1.08 -46.88
C ASN A 13 -2.34 0.80 -45.72
N VAL A 14 -1.13 0.31 -46.03
CA VAL A 14 -0.07 0.10 -45.03
C VAL A 14 0.40 1.45 -44.46
N THR A 15 0.66 2.44 -45.31
CA THR A 15 1.12 3.78 -44.88
C THR A 15 0.01 4.51 -44.09
N GLY A 16 -1.24 4.43 -44.55
CA GLY A 16 -2.38 5.02 -43.87
C GLY A 16 -2.73 4.36 -42.54
N GLY A 17 -2.49 3.05 -42.40
CA GLY A 17 -2.68 2.31 -41.14
C GLY A 17 -1.67 2.69 -40.07
N VAL A 18 -0.40 2.87 -40.45
CA VAL A 18 0.67 3.29 -39.52
C VAL A 18 0.45 4.73 -39.05
N ALA A 19 0.07 5.65 -39.95
CA ALA A 19 -0.23 7.03 -39.59
C ALA A 19 -1.38 7.14 -38.57
N LYS A 20 -2.44 6.34 -38.73
CA LYS A 20 -3.57 6.28 -37.77
C LYS A 20 -3.13 5.77 -36.40
N ASN A 21 -2.26 4.76 -36.34
CA ASN A 21 -1.80 4.20 -35.07
C ASN A 21 -0.85 5.14 -34.31
N VAL A 22 -0.01 5.89 -35.02
CA VAL A 22 0.91 6.87 -34.38
C VAL A 22 0.14 8.09 -33.86
N VAL A 23 -0.87 8.56 -34.59
CA VAL A 23 -1.76 9.64 -34.11
C VAL A 23 -2.62 9.17 -32.92
N ALA A 24 -3.14 7.93 -32.95
CA ALA A 24 -3.90 7.38 -31.83
C ALA A 24 -3.07 7.15 -30.55
N LEU A 25 -1.74 7.01 -30.67
CA LEU A 25 -0.82 6.92 -29.52
C LEU A 25 -0.54 8.28 -28.87
N THR A 26 -0.61 9.38 -29.64
CA THR A 26 -0.43 10.75 -29.13
C THR A 26 -1.72 11.33 -28.53
N ASP A 27 -2.89 10.83 -28.95
CA ASP A 27 -4.20 11.32 -28.51
C ASP A 27 -4.59 10.84 -27.09
N LYS A 28 -3.86 9.85 -26.55
CA LYS A 28 -3.89 9.54 -25.11
C LYS A 28 -2.98 10.51 -24.37
N GLY A 29 -3.46 11.74 -24.20
CA GLY A 29 -2.79 12.75 -23.37
C GLY A 29 -2.48 12.27 -21.94
N PRO A 30 -1.80 13.09 -21.12
CA PRO A 30 -1.36 12.71 -19.77
C PRO A 30 -2.47 12.14 -18.86
N LEU A 31 -3.73 12.54 -19.06
CA LEU A 31 -4.90 11.93 -18.40
C LEU A 31 -5.11 10.46 -18.75
N GLY A 32 -4.88 10.05 -20.00
CA GLY A 32 -4.96 8.66 -20.43
C GLY A 32 -3.85 7.80 -19.82
N GLY A 33 -2.65 8.36 -19.69
CA GLY A 33 -1.52 7.73 -18.99
C GLY A 33 -1.77 7.58 -17.50
N PHE A 34 -2.32 8.61 -16.85
CA PHE A 34 -2.69 8.59 -15.44
C PHE A 34 -3.79 7.59 -15.12
N LYS A 35 -4.87 7.56 -15.93
CA LYS A 35 -5.93 6.55 -15.82
C LYS A 35 -5.37 5.14 -15.92
N LYS A 36 -4.47 4.90 -16.89
CA LYS A 36 -3.82 3.59 -17.11
C LYS A 36 -2.93 3.18 -15.92
N PHE A 37 -2.27 4.15 -15.30
CA PHE A 37 -1.41 3.94 -14.13
C PHE A 37 -2.22 3.60 -12.88
N ILE A 38 -3.25 4.38 -12.58
CA ILE A 38 -4.16 4.10 -11.45
C ILE A 38 -4.86 2.74 -11.64
N SER A 39 -5.27 2.40 -12.87
CA SER A 39 -5.93 1.12 -13.15
C SER A 39 -5.04 -0.13 -13.01
N ARG A 40 -3.74 -0.01 -12.66
CA ARG A 40 -2.89 -1.17 -12.30
C ARG A 40 -3.29 -1.82 -10.97
N GLY A 41 -4.28 -1.30 -10.24
CA GLY A 41 -4.89 -1.92 -9.05
C GLY A 41 -4.02 -1.86 -7.81
N SER A 42 -2.77 -2.32 -7.90
CA SER A 42 -1.76 -2.35 -6.83
C SER A 42 -1.50 -0.98 -6.19
N MET A 43 -1.65 0.13 -6.93
CA MET A 43 -1.49 1.48 -6.36
C MET A 43 -2.75 1.96 -5.63
N ILE A 44 -3.93 1.60 -6.12
CA ILE A 44 -5.21 2.03 -5.54
C ILE A 44 -5.34 1.48 -4.14
N ASP A 45 -5.09 0.19 -3.97
CA ASP A 45 -5.27 -0.50 -2.70
C ASP A 45 -4.31 0.06 -1.62
N MET A 46 -3.04 0.21 -1.97
CA MET A 46 -2.04 0.86 -1.12
C MET A 46 -2.41 2.31 -0.77
N ALA A 47 -2.95 3.07 -1.74
CA ALA A 47 -3.37 4.45 -1.50
C ALA A 47 -4.56 4.55 -0.55
N VAL A 48 -5.55 3.66 -0.70
CA VAL A 48 -6.71 3.61 0.20
C VAL A 48 -6.28 3.23 1.62
N GLY A 49 -5.37 2.25 1.77
CA GLY A 49 -4.81 1.88 3.06
C GLY A 49 -4.12 3.03 3.80
N VAL A 50 -3.30 3.82 3.10
CA VAL A 50 -2.62 4.99 3.69
C VAL A 50 -3.61 6.08 4.10
N VAL A 51 -4.61 6.37 3.25
CA VAL A 51 -5.62 7.39 3.53
C VAL A 51 -6.46 6.99 4.75
N MET A 52 -6.96 5.75 4.80
CA MET A 52 -7.74 5.26 5.93
C MET A 52 -6.91 5.20 7.22
N GLY A 53 -5.65 4.77 7.15
CA GLY A 53 -4.73 4.79 8.29
C GLY A 53 -4.50 6.19 8.86
N SER A 54 -4.38 7.21 8.00
CA SER A 54 -4.21 8.61 8.42
C SER A 54 -5.46 9.18 9.12
N ALA A 55 -6.65 8.78 8.66
CA ALA A 55 -7.92 9.20 9.25
C ALA A 55 -8.12 8.60 10.65
N VAL A 56 -7.86 7.29 10.82
CA VAL A 56 -7.95 6.61 12.13
C VAL A 56 -6.96 7.21 13.12
N THR A 57 -5.73 7.47 12.69
CA THR A 57 -4.71 8.14 13.52
C THR A 57 -5.19 9.49 14.01
N THR A 58 -5.84 10.29 13.15
CA THR A 58 -6.38 11.60 13.53
C THR A 58 -7.46 11.50 14.62
N VAL A 59 -8.37 10.53 14.51
CA VAL A 59 -9.42 10.31 15.51
C VAL A 59 -8.80 9.90 16.86
N VAL A 60 -7.83 8.99 16.84
CA VAL A 60 -7.16 8.53 18.06
C VAL A 60 -6.37 9.66 18.70
N ASN A 61 -5.62 10.44 17.91
CA ASN A 61 -4.89 11.60 18.40
C ASN A 61 -5.84 12.60 19.07
N SER A 62 -7.00 12.87 18.49
CA SER A 62 -8.01 13.74 19.09
C SER A 62 -8.48 13.22 20.46
N ILE A 63 -8.69 11.91 20.62
CA ILE A 63 -9.06 11.32 21.92
C ILE A 63 -7.92 11.45 22.92
N VAL A 64 -6.68 11.16 22.50
CA VAL A 64 -5.51 11.24 23.37
C VAL A 64 -5.28 12.69 23.80
N ASP A 65 -5.25 13.64 22.87
CA ASP A 65 -4.95 15.04 23.14
C ASP A 65 -6.05 15.75 23.94
N ASN A 66 -7.33 15.43 23.70
CA ASN A 66 -8.45 16.11 24.36
C ASN A 66 -8.92 15.46 25.67
N LEU A 67 -8.67 14.15 25.86
CA LEU A 67 -9.14 13.43 27.05
C LEU A 67 -7.98 12.91 27.90
N ILE A 68 -7.01 12.23 27.29
CA ILE A 68 -5.95 11.53 28.03
C ILE A 68 -4.87 12.51 28.51
N SER A 69 -4.40 13.41 27.66
CA SER A 69 -3.35 14.38 27.99
C SER A 69 -3.76 15.32 29.15
N PRO A 70 -5.00 15.86 29.22
CA PRO A 70 -5.44 16.64 30.38
C PRO A 70 -5.56 15.82 31.67
N LEU A 71 -6.02 14.56 31.58
CA LEU A 71 -6.11 13.67 32.74
C LEU A 71 -4.74 13.32 33.31
N ILE A 72 -3.75 13.08 32.45
CA ILE A 72 -2.36 12.87 32.84
C ILE A 72 -1.76 14.16 33.38
N GLY A 73 -2.05 15.32 32.77
CA GLY A 73 -1.60 16.61 33.27
C GLY A 73 -2.14 16.93 34.68
N MET A 74 -3.34 16.47 35.00
CA MET A 74 -3.94 16.64 36.34
C MET A 74 -3.30 15.74 37.41
N ILE A 75 -2.79 14.56 37.04
CA ILE A 75 -2.15 13.62 37.97
C ILE A 75 -0.62 13.85 38.06
N GLY A 76 0.02 14.21 36.94
CA GLY A 76 1.46 14.39 36.79
C GLY A 76 1.97 15.83 36.91
N GLY A 77 1.08 16.80 37.16
CA GLY A 77 1.43 18.19 37.48
C GLY A 77 1.80 19.09 36.28
N VAL A 78 2.12 18.54 35.11
CA VAL A 78 2.29 19.32 33.86
C VAL A 78 1.74 18.53 32.67
N PRO A 79 0.82 19.10 31.86
CA PRO A 79 0.36 18.49 30.60
C PRO A 79 1.48 18.34 29.56
N ASP A 80 2.57 19.08 29.75
CA ASP A 80 3.68 19.14 28.82
C ASP A 80 5.02 19.07 29.57
N MET A 81 5.66 17.90 29.55
CA MET A 81 7.00 17.70 30.11
C MET A 81 8.07 18.55 29.38
N SER A 82 7.74 19.23 28.28
CA SER A 82 8.62 20.14 27.53
C SER A 82 9.26 21.26 28.37
N GLY A 83 8.67 21.61 29.52
CA GLY A 83 9.21 22.57 30.50
C GLY A 83 10.11 21.97 31.59
N VAL A 84 10.18 20.65 31.70
CA VAL A 84 11.06 19.98 32.66
C VAL A 84 12.40 19.72 31.97
N LEU A 85 13.46 20.38 32.47
CA LEU A 85 14.83 20.31 31.93
C LEU A 85 15.05 21.08 30.62
N THR A 86 14.38 22.21 30.43
CA THR A 86 14.68 23.15 29.35
C THR A 86 15.96 23.91 29.67
N ILE A 87 17.10 23.44 29.16
CA ILE A 87 18.36 24.20 29.25
C ILE A 87 18.47 25.05 27.98
N THR A 88 18.12 26.33 28.09
CA THR A 88 18.36 27.33 27.04
C THR A 88 19.84 27.70 27.00
N PHE A 89 20.56 27.21 25.99
CA PHE A 89 21.89 27.71 25.63
C PHE A 89 21.81 28.36 24.24
N ASN A 90 22.15 29.66 24.18
CA ASN A 90 22.37 30.41 22.94
C ASN A 90 21.26 30.28 21.88
N ASN A 91 20.00 30.58 22.25
CA ASN A 91 18.81 30.50 21.38
C ASN A 91 18.41 29.09 20.90
N SER A 92 19.01 28.02 21.43
CA SER A 92 18.59 26.64 21.17
C SER A 92 17.93 26.05 22.41
N THR A 93 16.67 25.65 22.27
CA THR A 93 15.87 25.06 23.33
C THR A 93 15.91 23.54 23.15
N ILE A 94 16.78 22.84 23.89
CA ILE A 94 16.80 21.37 23.88
C ILE A 94 15.87 20.89 25.01
N SER A 95 14.62 20.62 24.65
CA SER A 95 13.63 20.07 25.57
C SER A 95 13.66 18.55 25.54
N PHE A 96 14.46 17.92 26.41
CA PHE A 96 14.42 16.46 26.59
C PHE A 96 13.02 15.97 26.99
N GLY A 97 12.26 16.80 27.70
CA GLY A 97 10.88 16.50 28.05
C GLY A 97 9.90 16.50 26.88
N ALA A 98 10.18 17.18 25.76
CA ALA A 98 9.35 17.12 24.56
C ALA A 98 9.44 15.75 23.88
N ILE A 99 10.64 15.16 23.87
CA ILE A 99 10.88 13.81 23.33
C ILE A 99 10.19 12.78 24.23
N LEU A 100 10.33 12.92 25.55
CA LEU A 100 9.66 12.03 26.51
C LEU A 100 8.13 12.12 26.39
N ASN A 101 7.59 13.33 26.20
CA ASN A 101 6.17 13.55 25.93
C ASN A 101 5.74 12.86 24.63
N ALA A 102 6.49 13.04 23.54
CA ALA A 102 6.19 12.40 22.26
C ALA A 102 6.19 10.86 22.35
N ILE A 103 7.10 10.27 23.13
CA ILE A 103 7.14 8.81 23.37
C ILE A 103 5.91 8.35 24.16
N ILE A 104 5.53 9.08 25.21
CA ILE A 104 4.35 8.76 26.03
C ILE A 104 3.08 8.88 25.17
N ASN A 105 2.95 9.94 24.36
CA ASN A 105 1.82 10.14 23.47
C ASN A 105 1.75 9.01 22.40
N PHE A 106 2.88 8.67 21.78
CA PHE A 106 2.95 7.53 20.85
C PHE A 106 2.49 6.21 21.49
N LEU A 107 2.95 5.93 22.71
CA LEU A 107 2.54 4.72 23.43
C LEU A 107 1.04 4.72 23.74
N LEU A 108 0.47 5.87 24.11
CA LEU A 108 -0.97 6.02 24.36
C LEU A 108 -1.80 5.80 23.10
N ILE A 109 -1.43 6.42 21.98
CA ILE A 109 -2.08 6.22 20.68
C ILE A 109 -2.01 4.74 20.30
N GLY A 110 -0.84 4.10 20.43
CA GLY A 110 -0.65 2.68 20.14
C GLY A 110 -1.56 1.78 21.00
N VAL A 111 -1.63 2.04 22.30
CA VAL A 111 -2.53 1.31 23.21
C VAL A 111 -4.00 1.56 22.87
N ALA A 112 -4.39 2.79 22.56
CA ALA A 112 -5.75 3.13 22.18
C ALA A 112 -6.17 2.46 20.86
N VAL A 113 -5.33 2.49 19.83
CA VAL A 113 -5.56 1.76 18.57
C VAL A 113 -5.64 0.26 18.83
N TYR A 114 -4.72 -0.28 19.64
CA TYR A 114 -4.73 -1.70 19.96
C TYR A 114 -6.01 -2.11 20.67
N PHE A 115 -6.46 -1.35 21.67
CA PHE A 115 -7.66 -1.69 22.43
C PHE A 115 -8.96 -1.44 21.65
N CYS A 116 -9.05 -0.34 20.88
CA CYS A 116 -10.27 0.04 20.17
C CYS A 116 -10.43 -0.63 18.81
N VAL A 117 -9.34 -1.02 18.14
CA VAL A 117 -9.36 -1.56 16.77
C VAL A 117 -8.86 -2.99 16.75
N ILE A 118 -7.65 -3.24 17.25
CA ILE A 118 -7.00 -4.56 17.12
C ILE A 118 -7.65 -5.60 18.04
N LEU A 119 -8.02 -5.25 19.26
CA LEU A 119 -8.64 -6.16 20.23
C LEU A 119 -10.04 -6.62 19.82
N PRO A 120 -10.98 -5.76 19.37
CA PRO A 120 -12.25 -6.23 18.83
C PRO A 120 -12.05 -6.99 17.52
N ILE A 121 -11.13 -6.58 16.64
CA ILE A 121 -10.81 -7.34 15.44
C ILE A 121 -10.27 -8.72 15.80
N ASN A 122 -9.32 -8.85 16.71
CA ASN A 122 -8.79 -10.15 17.15
C ASN A 122 -9.85 -11.00 17.85
N LYS A 123 -10.71 -10.39 18.68
CA LYS A 123 -11.77 -11.11 19.40
C LYS A 123 -12.92 -11.55 18.48
N LEU A 124 -13.26 -10.74 17.49
CA LEU A 124 -14.19 -11.12 16.42
C LEU A 124 -13.54 -12.14 15.52
N ARG A 125 -12.26 -11.97 15.13
CA ARG A 125 -11.47 -12.96 14.40
C ARG A 125 -11.28 -14.24 15.18
N ASP A 126 -11.35 -14.31 16.50
CA ASP A 126 -11.31 -15.59 17.22
C ASP A 126 -12.69 -16.28 17.20
N LEU A 127 -13.78 -15.50 17.16
CA LEU A 127 -15.16 -15.99 17.02
C LEU A 127 -15.57 -16.28 15.56
N SER A 128 -14.87 -15.67 14.62
CA SER A 128 -15.03 -15.79 13.17
C SER A 128 -13.75 -16.28 12.48
N ALA A 129 -12.77 -16.80 13.22
CA ALA A 129 -11.53 -17.41 12.69
C ALA A 129 -11.85 -18.63 11.84
N ALA A 130 -13.05 -19.19 12.02
CA ALA A 130 -13.59 -20.25 11.20
C ALA A 130 -14.41 -19.77 9.98
N ALA A 131 -14.66 -18.47 9.80
CA ALA A 131 -15.57 -17.95 8.75
C ALA A 131 -15.03 -16.74 7.98
N LEU A 132 -14.33 -15.82 8.63
CA LEU A 132 -13.80 -14.57 8.07
C LEU A 132 -12.28 -14.65 7.79
N ALA A 133 -11.58 -15.61 8.39
CA ALA A 133 -10.24 -16.01 7.93
C ALA A 133 -10.30 -16.69 6.55
N GLU A 134 -11.45 -17.27 6.17
CA GLU A 134 -11.73 -17.67 4.79
C GLU A 134 -12.02 -16.46 3.90
N GLU A 135 -12.75 -15.43 4.36
CA GLU A 135 -13.13 -14.27 3.53
C GLU A 135 -11.98 -13.26 3.29
N GLU A 136 -11.15 -12.94 4.30
CA GLU A 136 -9.94 -12.09 4.12
C GLU A 136 -8.79 -12.85 3.41
N ALA A 137 -8.74 -14.18 3.52
CA ALA A 137 -7.81 -15.02 2.74
C ALA A 137 -8.34 -15.30 1.32
N GLU A 138 -9.66 -15.30 1.11
CA GLU A 138 -10.29 -15.41 -0.21
C GLU A 138 -10.25 -14.07 -0.96
N GLU A 139 -10.27 -12.92 -0.28
CA GLU A 139 -10.02 -11.61 -0.89
C GLU A 139 -8.52 -11.42 -1.20
N ALA A 140 -7.62 -11.93 -0.34
CA ALA A 140 -6.19 -12.05 -0.64
C ALA A 140 -5.85 -13.15 -1.67
N ALA A 141 -6.73 -14.15 -1.88
CA ALA A 141 -6.62 -15.15 -2.97
C ALA A 141 -7.35 -14.72 -4.26
N ALA A 142 -8.30 -13.78 -4.18
CA ALA A 142 -8.95 -13.12 -5.30
C ALA A 142 -8.05 -12.01 -5.89
N ALA A 143 -7.12 -11.47 -5.10
CA ALA A 143 -5.83 -11.04 -5.60
C ALA A 143 -5.07 -12.30 -6.07
N GLY A 144 -5.46 -12.79 -7.26
CA GLY A 144 -4.97 -14.04 -7.84
C GLY A 144 -3.45 -14.21 -7.74
N PRO A 145 -2.96 -15.46 -7.85
CA PRO A 145 -1.64 -15.87 -7.38
C PRO A 145 -0.62 -14.81 -7.74
N THR A 146 0.05 -14.28 -6.71
CA THR A 146 1.04 -13.22 -6.91
C THR A 146 2.02 -13.70 -7.97
N THR A 147 2.56 -12.76 -8.76
CA THR A 147 3.53 -13.10 -9.82
C THR A 147 4.62 -14.04 -9.27
N GLU A 148 4.98 -13.89 -8.01
CA GLU A 148 5.92 -14.73 -7.29
C GLU A 148 5.45 -16.19 -7.15
N GLU A 149 4.20 -16.46 -6.78
CA GLU A 149 3.65 -17.82 -6.70
C GLU A 149 3.56 -18.51 -8.06
N GLN A 150 3.16 -17.78 -9.11
CA GLN A 150 3.16 -18.31 -10.48
C GLN A 150 4.59 -18.60 -10.97
N THR A 151 5.55 -17.73 -10.63
CA THR A 151 6.94 -17.94 -10.97
C THR A 151 7.52 -19.14 -10.22
N LEU A 152 7.18 -19.32 -8.94
CA LEU A 152 7.62 -20.45 -8.13
C LEU A 152 7.05 -21.79 -8.64
N ALA A 153 5.78 -21.82 -9.04
CA ALA A 153 5.17 -23.00 -9.64
C ALA A 153 5.86 -23.39 -10.97
N VAL A 154 6.07 -22.42 -11.86
CA VAL A 154 6.77 -22.65 -13.14
C VAL A 154 8.23 -23.10 -12.93
N LEU A 155 8.94 -22.52 -11.96
CA LEU A 155 10.31 -22.94 -11.65
C LEU A 155 10.39 -24.36 -11.07
N GLN A 156 9.34 -24.83 -10.39
CA GLN A 156 9.24 -26.22 -9.93
C GLN A 156 9.00 -27.18 -11.10
N GLU A 157 8.12 -26.83 -12.03
CA GLU A 157 7.89 -27.61 -13.25
C GLU A 157 9.16 -27.74 -14.10
N ILE A 158 9.88 -26.63 -14.32
CA ILE A 158 11.17 -26.63 -15.05
C ILE A 158 12.20 -27.52 -14.32
N ARG A 159 12.26 -27.46 -12.99
CA ARG A 159 13.18 -28.30 -12.19
C ARG A 159 12.89 -29.78 -12.40
N ASP A 160 11.63 -30.17 -12.41
CA ASP A 160 11.22 -31.56 -12.52
C ASP A 160 11.41 -32.10 -13.95
N GLU A 161 11.16 -31.28 -14.97
CA GLU A 161 11.48 -31.60 -16.37
C GLU A 161 12.98 -31.77 -16.61
N LEU A 162 13.81 -30.91 -16.02
CA LEU A 162 15.27 -31.04 -16.13
C LEU A 162 15.79 -32.27 -15.39
N LYS A 163 15.25 -32.60 -14.21
CA LYS A 163 15.61 -33.84 -13.51
C LYS A 163 15.25 -35.06 -14.34
N ARG A 164 14.03 -35.11 -14.89
CA ARG A 164 13.57 -36.22 -15.75
C ARG A 164 14.46 -36.39 -16.99
N THR A 165 14.85 -35.28 -17.63
CA THR A 165 15.71 -35.30 -18.83
C THR A 165 17.15 -35.73 -18.49
N ASN A 166 17.72 -35.23 -17.38
CA ASN A 166 19.07 -35.58 -16.95
C ASN A 166 19.17 -37.06 -16.57
N THR A 167 18.16 -37.61 -15.89
CA THR A 167 18.09 -39.06 -15.60
C THR A 167 17.84 -39.93 -16.84
N ALA A 168 17.35 -39.37 -17.94
CA ALA A 168 17.17 -40.08 -19.22
C ALA A 168 18.41 -40.00 -20.13
N GLN A 169 19.38 -39.15 -19.80
CA GLN A 169 20.64 -38.97 -20.53
C GLN A 169 21.86 -39.58 -19.82
N ALA A 170 21.68 -40.16 -18.62
CA ALA A 170 22.68 -40.93 -17.87
C ALA A 170 22.39 -42.44 -17.99
#